data_AF-A0A920P236-F1
#
_entry.id   AF-A0A920P236-F1
#
_cell.length_a   1.000
_cell.length_b   1.000
_cell.length_c   1.000
_cell.angle_alpha   90.00
_cell.angle_beta   90.00
_cell.angle_gamma   90.00
#
_symmetry.space_group_name_H-M   'P 1'
#
loop_
_entity.id
_entity.type
_entity.pdbx_description
1 polymer ?
#
loop_
_entity_poly.entity_id
_entity_poly.type
_entity_poly.pdbx_seq_one_letter_code
_entity_poly.pdbx_strand_id
1 'polypeptide(L)' 'MDGLFEADENDATAWCSRLLKEQGVALVPGAAFGDDRWVRLSFAAADALIREGI' A
#
# COMPACT_ATOMS: atom_id res chain seq x y z
N MET A 1 -5.79 11.47 -12.50
CA MET A 1 -5.55 10.06 -12.83
C MET A 1 -5.45 9.40 -11.48
N ASP A 2 -6.58 8.88 -11.02
CA ASP A 2 -6.72 8.34 -9.67
C ASP A 2 -6.71 6.82 -9.82
N GLY A 3 -5.77 6.16 -9.13
CA GLY A 3 -5.64 4.70 -9.15
C GLY A 3 -4.22 4.27 -9.46
N LEU A 4 -3.49 3.86 -8.42
CA LEU A 4 -2.30 3.02 -8.54
C LEU A 4 -2.67 1.55 -8.74
N PHE A 5 -3.97 1.24 -8.77
CA PHE A 5 -4.49 -0.11 -8.84
C PHE A 5 -4.96 -0.42 -10.27
N GLU A 6 -4.67 -1.64 -10.73
CA GLU A 6 -5.26 -2.18 -11.95
C GLU A 6 -6.79 -2.22 -11.80
N ALA A 7 -7.52 -2.07 -12.91
CA ALA A 7 -8.99 -1.91 -12.93
C ALA A 7 -9.79 -3.06 -12.27
N ASP A 8 -9.14 -4.19 -11.95
CA ASP A 8 -9.72 -5.36 -11.27
C ASP A 8 -9.49 -5.36 -9.74
N GLU A 9 -8.56 -4.55 -9.22
CA GLU A 9 -8.32 -4.35 -7.78
C GLU A 9 -8.87 -2.98 -7.35
N ASN A 10 -10.21 -2.84 -7.26
CA ASN A 10 -10.84 -1.68 -6.63
C ASN A 10 -10.73 -1.69 -5.08
N ASP A 11 -9.89 -2.56 -4.52
CA ASP A 11 -9.74 -2.79 -3.08
C ASP A 11 -8.26 -2.61 -2.70
N ALA A 12 -7.94 -1.51 -2.01
CA ALA A 12 -6.59 -1.26 -1.52
C ALA A 12 -6.11 -2.36 -0.55
N THR A 13 -7.03 -3.11 0.06
CA THR A 13 -6.74 -4.26 0.93
C THR A 13 -6.15 -5.43 0.15
N ALA A 14 -6.74 -5.75 -0.99
CA ALA A 14 -6.25 -6.82 -1.87
C ALA A 14 -4.83 -6.50 -2.36
N TRP A 15 -4.63 -5.26 -2.82
CA TRP A 15 -3.32 -4.79 -3.26
C TRP A 15 -2.27 -4.81 -2.14
N CYS A 16 -2.59 -4.28 -0.94
CA CYS A 16 -1.69 -4.33 0.22
C CYS A 16 -1.32 -5.76 0.61
N SER A 17 -2.28 -6.69 0.53
CA SER A 17 -2.06 -8.10 0.83
C SER A 17 -1.13 -8.78 -0.18
N ARG A 18 -1.25 -8.43 -1.47
CA ARG A 18 -0.37 -8.92 -2.53
C ARG A 18 1.05 -8.39 -2.36
N LEU A 19 1.19 -7.08 -2.15
CA LEU A 19 2.50 -6.44 -1.93
C LEU A 19 3.24 -7.07 -0.74
N LEU A 20 2.54 -7.35 0.35
CA LEU A 20 3.12 -8.03 1.51
C LEU A 20 3.59 -9.45 1.17
N LYS A 21 2.82 -10.22 0.39
CA LYS A 21 3.17 -11.60 0.02
C LYS A 21 4.34 -11.67 -0.97
N GLU A 22 4.35 -10.80 -1.97
CA GLU A 22 5.30 -10.85 -3.08
C GLU A 22 6.60 -10.12 -2.77
N GLN A 23 6.52 -8.99 -2.04
CA GLN A 23 7.65 -8.10 -1.80
C GLN A 23 8.01 -7.94 -0.31
N GLY A 24 7.21 -8.50 0.61
CA GLY A 24 7.45 -8.36 2.05
C GLY A 24 7.17 -6.96 2.60
N VAL A 25 6.57 -6.06 1.81
CA VAL A 25 6.28 -4.68 2.21
C VAL A 25 4.85 -4.57 2.75
N ALA A 26 4.72 -4.14 4.00
CA ALA A 26 3.43 -3.92 4.65
C ALA A 26 2.99 -2.44 4.52
N LEU A 27 1.77 -2.22 4.05
CA LEU A 27 1.10 -0.91 3.99
C LEU A 27 -0.28 -1.00 4.64
N VAL A 28 -0.88 0.16 4.95
CA VAL A 28 -2.23 0.21 5.54
C VAL A 28 -3.24 0.64 4.47
N PRO A 29 -4.29 -0.17 4.19
CA PRO A 29 -5.36 0.20 3.28
C PRO A 29 -6.13 1.44 3.75
N GLY A 30 -6.51 2.29 2.82
CA GLY A 30 -7.27 3.52 3.07
C GLY A 30 -8.72 3.26 3.52
N ALA A 31 -9.28 2.07 3.24
CA ALA A 31 -10.55 1.63 3.81
C ALA A 31 -10.62 1.78 5.34
N ALA A 32 -9.50 1.57 6.04
CA ALA A 32 -9.41 1.78 7.50
C ALA A 32 -9.61 3.25 7.93
N PHE A 33 -9.52 4.19 6.99
CA PHE A 33 -9.66 5.64 7.19
C PHE A 33 -10.84 6.23 6.41
N GLY A 34 -11.63 5.42 5.71
CA GLY A 34 -12.83 5.84 4.99
C GLY A 34 -12.63 6.22 3.52
N ASP A 35 -11.46 6.03 2.93
CA ASP A 35 -11.22 6.21 1.49
C ASP A 35 -10.36 5.08 0.94
N ASP A 36 -11.00 4.11 0.29
CA ASP A 36 -10.37 2.88 -0.19
C ASP A 36 -9.54 3.06 -1.46
N ARG A 37 -9.48 4.28 -2.01
CA ARG A 37 -8.66 4.59 -3.19
C ARG A 37 -7.19 4.83 -2.85
N TRP A 38 -6.84 4.86 -1.57
CA TRP A 38 -5.51 5.24 -1.09
C TRP A 38 -4.92 4.21 -0.15
N VAL A 39 -3.62 4.32 0.08
CA VAL A 39 -2.87 3.57 1.10
C VAL A 39 -2.05 4.53 1.94
N ARG A 40 -1.76 4.14 3.18
CA ARG A 40 -0.89 4.89 4.08
C ARG A 40 0.45 4.18 4.25
N LEU A 41 1.52 4.87 3.87
CA LEU A 41 2.90 4.49 4.14
C LEU A 41 3.35 5.08 5.48
N SER A 42 3.99 4.26 6.32
CA SER A 42 4.72 4.75 7.50
C SER A 42 6.16 5.05 7.12
N PHE A 43 6.61 6.28 7.30
CA PHE A 43 7.99 6.71 7.07
C PHE A 43 8.81 6.84 8.37
N ALA A 44 8.27 6.36 9.49
CA ALA A 44 8.94 6.37 10.79
C ALA A 44 9.98 5.23 10.96
N ALA A 45 10.43 4.65 9.86
CA ALA A 45 11.50 3.67 9.83
C ALA A 45 12.83 4.33 9.45
N ALA A 46 13.95 3.61 9.58
CA ALA A 46 15.24 4.11 9.10
C ALA A 46 15.19 4.40 7.60
N ASP A 47 15.80 5.50 7.14
CA ASP A 47 15.85 5.91 5.73
C ASP A 47 16.26 4.79 4.78
N ALA A 48 17.23 3.96 5.18
CA ALA A 48 17.69 2.83 4.38
C ALA A 48 16.56 1.80 4.13
N LEU A 49 15.74 1.52 5.14
CA LEU A 49 14.63 0.58 5.03
C LEU A 49 13.48 1.18 4.20
N ILE A 50 13.24 2.48 4.32
CA ILE A 50 12.28 3.17 3.45
C ILE A 50 12.75 3.05 2.00
N ARG A 51 14.01 3.40 1.70
CA ARG A 51 14.57 3.35 0.33
C ARG A 51 14.53 1.97 -0.31
N GLU A 52 14.59 0.89 0.47
CA GLU A 52 14.47 -0.47 -0.04
C GLU A 52 13.02 -0.81 -0.47
N GLY A 53 12.02 -0.19 0.17
CA GLY A 53 10.60 -0.46 -0.05
C GLY A 53 9.86 0.50 -0.98
N ILE A 54 10.54 1.48 -1.61
CA ILE A 54 9.99 2.43 -2.60
C ILE A 54 10.60 2.24 -3.99
#